data_AF-A0A1F8KFI3-F1
#
_entry.id   AF-A0A1F8KFI3-F1
#
_cell.length_a   1.000
_cell.length_b   1.000
_cell.length_c   1.000
_cell.angle_alpha   90.00
_cell.angle_beta   90.00
_cell.angle_gamma   90.00
#
_symmetry.space_group_name_H-M   'P 1'
#
loop_
_entity.id
_entity.type
_entity.pdbx_description
1 polymer ?
#
loop_
_entity_poly.entity_id
_entity_poly.type
_entity_poly.pdbx_seq_one_letter_code
_entity_poly.pdbx_strand_id
1 'polypeptide(L)'
;MIILVDALRVDTAFNSDIMPSLIKLRNNAAWGTMHSQPPSYSEPGWTTLLTGAWPDISDGPAMNLDYANIYPFTQDNIFSAAHRLGLKTAISGYYWFEKMLPQGSTDNSFYTEEEDNLADQQVVNAALPWLMDDQISLLLIHIDQVDYAGHHEGGPRSINWEEAAKRADTLINSIVSQLDLNKATVIIVSDHGQIDSGGHGGQETIVLTEPFLLVGNSITPGQYPDIQMVDIAPTISVLLGLNIPATNQGRPLLNMITLGKDKTSLVNIALSNQQDQLLKIYLDAIGQKEKLLDGQNIVSATQNSILSARNTRLTSERLKRGLIAIILLGMCLFLVIQRQTRKTIVFYLLIGIIYSLIFNVRYALLDQHPYSLSWVPGQKELVIYIAVTTTIAYLMCWLMFNLFMKTFTKKPIEAARQTIFLTISTIFIVAIPLYLSFVINGFLVSWTLPDMLSMYLAFVALLQCMVIAIIGIFLAGLSVPISFVARRFTGVTI
;
A
#
# COMPACT_ATOMS: atom_id res chain seq x y z
N MET A 1 8.50 13.72 21.52
CA MET A 1 9.40 13.40 20.40
C MET A 1 8.90 12.13 19.70
N ILE A 2 9.06 12.06 18.38
CA ILE A 2 8.76 10.91 17.54
C ILE A 2 10.08 10.43 16.93
N ILE A 3 10.38 9.14 17.05
CA ILE A 3 11.39 8.45 16.25
C ILE A 3 10.64 7.54 15.30
N LEU A 4 10.68 7.87 14.03
CA LEU A 4 10.09 7.08 12.95
C LEU A 4 11.21 6.29 12.29
N VAL A 5 11.16 4.97 12.36
CA VAL A 5 12.07 4.08 11.63
C VAL A 5 11.32 3.54 10.43
N ASP A 6 11.70 3.97 9.23
CA ASP A 6 11.03 3.60 7.99
C ASP A 6 11.08 2.07 7.78
N ALA A 7 9.94 1.50 7.42
CA ALA A 7 9.73 0.09 7.10
C ALA A 7 10.11 -0.95 8.18
N LEU A 8 10.33 -0.55 9.43
CA LEU A 8 10.70 -1.49 10.48
C LEU A 8 9.56 -2.48 10.81
N ARG A 9 9.80 -3.77 10.57
CA ARG A 9 8.87 -4.85 10.91
C ARG A 9 8.83 -5.15 12.41
N VAL A 10 7.67 -5.55 12.92
CA VAL A 10 7.48 -6.00 14.31
C VAL A 10 8.40 -7.15 14.71
N ASP A 11 8.58 -8.15 13.84
CA ASP A 11 9.43 -9.31 14.14
C ASP A 11 10.92 -8.97 14.21
N THR A 12 11.36 -7.96 13.46
CA THR A 12 12.71 -7.40 13.52
C THR A 12 12.87 -6.56 14.80
N ALA A 13 11.93 -5.65 15.05
CA ALA A 13 11.93 -4.75 16.21
C ALA A 13 11.91 -5.48 17.56
N PHE A 14 11.19 -6.60 17.63
CA PHE A 14 11.05 -7.38 18.86
C PHE A 14 11.97 -8.60 18.94
N ASN A 15 12.99 -8.69 18.07
CA ASN A 15 14.06 -9.65 18.18
C ASN A 15 15.21 -9.09 19.02
N SER A 16 15.51 -9.71 20.16
CA SER A 16 16.58 -9.26 21.08
C SER A 16 17.99 -9.39 20.51
N ASP A 17 18.21 -10.25 19.51
CA ASP A 17 19.52 -10.41 18.87
C ASP A 17 19.78 -9.32 17.81
N ILE A 18 18.71 -8.64 17.35
CA ILE A 18 18.77 -7.59 16.33
C ILE A 18 18.64 -6.20 16.95
N MET A 19 17.63 -5.99 17.81
CA MET A 19 17.33 -4.69 18.43
C MET A 19 17.30 -4.76 19.97
N PRO A 20 18.42 -5.09 20.63
CA PRO A 20 18.49 -5.26 22.07
C PRO A 20 18.17 -3.97 22.86
N SER A 21 18.49 -2.79 22.33
CA SER A 21 18.24 -1.52 23.02
C SER A 21 16.76 -1.19 23.04
N LEU A 22 16.06 -1.40 21.93
CA LEU A 22 14.61 -1.25 21.82
C LEU A 22 13.89 -2.22 22.77
N ILE A 23 14.32 -3.47 22.84
CA ILE A 23 13.81 -4.46 23.80
C ILE A 23 14.05 -4.03 25.25
N LYS A 24 15.22 -3.47 25.57
CA LYS A 24 15.50 -2.95 26.91
C LYS A 24 14.58 -1.78 27.25
N LEU A 25 14.35 -0.87 26.31
CA LEU A 25 13.47 0.29 26.48
C LEU A 25 12.01 -0.12 26.72
N ARG A 26 11.57 -1.20 26.06
CA ARG A 26 10.24 -1.80 26.18
C ARG A 26 9.85 -2.11 27.64
N ASN A 27 10.80 -2.45 28.50
CA ASN A 27 10.54 -2.74 29.91
C ASN A 27 9.95 -1.56 30.70
N ASN A 28 10.18 -0.33 30.22
CA ASN A 28 9.67 0.90 30.84
C ASN A 28 8.68 1.64 29.91
N ALA A 29 8.26 1.02 28.81
CA ALA A 29 7.37 1.60 27.81
C ALA A 29 5.95 1.03 27.92
N ALA A 30 4.97 1.80 27.48
CA ALA A 30 3.74 1.26 26.93
C ALA A 30 4.04 0.77 25.51
N TRP A 31 3.75 -0.48 25.19
CA TRP A 31 4.14 -1.05 23.89
C TRP A 31 3.11 -2.05 23.38
N GLY A 32 3.15 -2.26 22.07
CA GLY A 32 2.28 -3.21 21.37
C GLY A 32 2.56 -3.21 19.89
N THR A 33 1.57 -3.67 19.13
CA THR A 33 1.58 -3.67 17.68
C THR A 33 0.66 -2.56 17.16
N MET A 34 1.15 -1.81 16.19
CA MET A 34 0.35 -0.85 15.42
C MET A 34 -0.02 -1.46 14.08
N HIS A 35 -1.17 -1.05 13.55
CA HIS A 35 -1.62 -1.45 12.23
C HIS A 35 -1.87 -0.23 11.36
N SER A 36 -1.30 -0.24 10.16
CA SER A 36 -1.59 0.68 9.07
C SER A 36 -2.64 0.10 8.10
N GLN A 37 -2.89 0.79 6.98
CA GLN A 37 -3.78 0.33 5.92
C GLN A 37 -3.15 0.57 4.55
N PRO A 38 -3.50 -0.22 3.53
CA PRO A 38 -3.05 0.04 2.17
C PRO A 38 -3.48 1.44 1.69
N PRO A 39 -2.63 2.11 0.90
CA PRO A 39 -1.33 1.66 0.43
C PRO A 39 -0.23 1.88 1.47
N SER A 40 0.59 0.85 1.71
CA SER A 40 1.70 0.86 2.68
C SER A 40 2.95 1.53 2.11
N TYR A 41 2.83 2.77 1.64
CA TYR A 41 3.97 3.61 1.25
C TYR A 41 4.27 4.65 2.33
N SER A 42 5.49 5.17 2.33
CA SER A 42 6.00 6.10 3.33
C SER A 42 5.18 7.40 3.38
N GLU A 43 4.96 8.11 2.26
CA GLU A 43 4.19 9.37 2.27
C GLU A 43 2.74 9.21 2.82
N PRO A 44 1.95 8.20 2.40
CA PRO A 44 0.68 7.87 3.05
C PRO A 44 0.79 7.56 4.55
N GLY A 45 1.80 6.78 4.95
CA GLY A 45 2.03 6.38 6.35
C GLY A 45 2.38 7.59 7.22
N TRP A 46 3.34 8.41 6.78
CA TRP A 46 3.73 9.65 7.45
C TRP A 46 2.57 10.61 7.58
N THR A 47 1.78 10.77 6.51
CA THR A 47 0.58 11.60 6.55
C THR A 47 -0.40 11.10 7.61
N THR A 48 -0.62 9.78 7.67
CA THR A 48 -1.50 9.15 8.67
C THR A 48 -1.00 9.41 10.10
N LEU A 49 0.31 9.27 10.34
CA LEU A 49 0.94 9.53 11.65
C LEU A 49 0.77 10.99 12.10
N LEU A 50 0.82 11.95 11.16
CA LEU A 50 0.80 13.39 11.45
C LEU A 50 -0.61 14.00 11.50
N THR A 51 -1.57 13.41 10.80
CA THR A 51 -2.96 13.91 10.68
C THR A 51 -3.98 13.05 11.43
N GLY A 52 -3.68 11.77 11.66
CA GLY A 52 -4.65 10.80 12.15
C GLY A 52 -5.71 10.43 11.10
N ALA A 53 -5.53 10.78 9.83
CA ALA A 53 -6.47 10.47 8.75
C ALA A 53 -5.91 9.36 7.85
N TRP A 54 -6.74 8.35 7.52
CA TRP A 54 -6.35 7.32 6.57
C TRP A 54 -6.21 7.89 5.16
N PRO A 55 -5.41 7.25 4.28
CA PRO A 55 -5.19 7.72 2.91
C PRO A 55 -6.46 7.92 2.07
N ASP A 56 -7.57 7.27 2.43
CA ASP A 56 -8.88 7.41 1.79
C ASP A 56 -9.50 8.82 1.91
N ILE A 57 -9.23 9.52 3.01
CA ILE A 57 -9.80 10.86 3.28
C ILE A 57 -8.73 11.92 3.54
N SER A 58 -7.48 11.49 3.68
CA SER A 58 -6.34 12.38 3.79
C SER A 58 -6.15 13.17 2.49
N ASP A 59 -5.63 14.38 2.62
CA ASP A 59 -5.21 15.19 1.47
C ASP A 59 -3.71 15.08 1.17
N GLY A 60 -2.98 14.27 1.93
CA GLY A 60 -1.64 13.88 1.57
C GLY A 60 -1.60 12.88 0.42
N PRO A 61 -0.41 12.58 -0.11
CA PRO A 61 -0.27 11.69 -1.26
C PRO A 61 -0.72 10.26 -0.94
N ALA A 62 -1.45 9.65 -1.88
CA ALA A 62 -1.86 8.25 -1.80
C ALA A 62 -0.77 7.26 -2.24
N MET A 63 0.36 7.76 -2.77
CA MET A 63 1.54 7.00 -3.14
C MET A 63 2.76 7.91 -2.94
N ASN A 64 3.95 7.34 -2.85
CA ASN A 64 5.18 8.14 -2.88
C ASN A 64 5.27 8.89 -4.23
N LEU A 65 5.53 10.19 -4.18
CA LEU A 65 5.59 11.07 -5.33
C LEU A 65 7.03 11.54 -5.56
N ASP A 66 7.34 11.88 -6.80
CA ASP A 66 8.53 12.69 -7.06
C ASP A 66 8.42 13.99 -6.27
N TYR A 67 9.51 14.44 -5.65
CA TYR A 67 9.53 15.64 -4.79
C TYR A 67 8.89 16.88 -5.45
N ALA A 68 9.05 17.05 -6.75
CA ALA A 68 8.43 18.14 -7.51
C ALA A 68 6.89 18.18 -7.38
N ASN A 69 6.27 17.02 -7.19
CA ASN A 69 4.83 16.81 -7.12
C ASN A 69 4.29 16.69 -5.68
N ILE A 70 5.16 16.77 -4.67
CA ILE A 70 4.72 16.85 -3.27
C ILE A 70 4.15 18.25 -3.01
N TYR A 71 3.01 18.32 -2.31
CA TYR A 71 2.35 19.55 -1.91
C TYR A 71 2.10 19.54 -0.39
N PRO A 72 2.08 20.71 0.27
CA PRO A 72 1.84 20.78 1.70
C PRO A 72 0.41 20.39 2.03
N PHE A 73 0.23 19.72 3.17
CA PHE A 73 -1.09 19.40 3.71
C PHE A 73 -1.93 20.67 3.85
N THR A 74 -3.16 20.60 3.38
CA THR A 74 -4.20 21.58 3.67
C THR A 74 -5.05 21.16 4.86
N GLN A 75 -5.09 19.87 5.19
CA GLN A 75 -5.69 19.34 6.41
C GLN A 75 -4.86 19.66 7.65
N ASP A 76 -5.55 19.68 8.78
CA ASP A 76 -4.91 19.92 10.07
C ASP A 76 -3.99 18.76 10.45
N ASN A 77 -2.87 19.08 11.10
CA ASN A 77 -1.84 18.12 11.50
C ASN A 77 -1.18 18.58 12.81
N ILE A 78 -0.49 17.66 13.49
CA ILE A 78 0.10 17.93 14.82
C ILE A 78 1.14 19.06 14.83
N PHE A 79 1.88 19.27 13.74
CA PHE A 79 2.88 20.35 13.64
C PHE A 79 2.20 21.71 13.51
N SER A 80 1.22 21.82 12.61
CA SER A 80 0.39 23.01 12.47
C SER A 80 -0.39 23.31 13.76
N ALA A 81 -0.88 22.29 14.46
CA ALA A 81 -1.57 22.44 15.73
C ALA A 81 -0.66 22.95 16.85
N ALA A 82 0.56 22.43 16.95
CA ALA A 82 1.58 22.92 17.89
C ALA A 82 1.96 24.37 17.59
N HIS A 83 2.21 24.70 16.32
CA HIS A 83 2.58 26.05 15.92
C HIS A 83 1.47 27.08 16.23
N ARG A 84 0.19 26.74 16.05
CA ARG A 84 -0.94 27.63 16.44
C ARG A 84 -0.99 27.95 17.94
N LEU A 85 -0.39 27.13 18.79
CA LEU A 85 -0.25 27.38 20.23
C LEU A 85 1.07 28.08 20.59
N GLY A 86 1.89 28.45 19.60
CA GLY A 86 3.21 29.06 19.81
C GLY A 86 4.26 28.09 20.33
N LEU A 87 4.02 26.78 20.22
CA LEU A 87 5.01 25.76 20.56
C LEU A 87 6.02 25.65 19.41
N LYS A 88 7.31 25.58 19.75
CA LYS A 88 8.34 25.36 18.73
C LYS A 88 8.43 23.89 18.34
N THR A 89 8.62 23.65 17.05
CA THR A 89 8.71 22.30 16.49
C THR A 89 9.97 22.12 15.64
N ALA A 90 10.40 20.86 15.50
CA ALA A 90 11.57 20.53 14.71
C ALA A 90 11.42 19.19 13.98
N ILE A 91 12.09 19.06 12.83
CA ILE A 91 12.15 17.83 12.04
C ILE A 91 13.58 17.58 11.56
N SER A 92 14.08 16.38 11.77
CA SER A 92 15.30 15.88 11.13
C SER A 92 14.95 14.63 10.35
N GLY A 93 15.14 14.60 9.03
CA GLY A 93 14.77 13.43 8.26
C GLY A 93 14.92 13.54 6.75
N TYR A 94 14.25 12.65 6.05
CA TYR A 94 14.23 12.65 4.59
C TYR A 94 13.57 13.92 4.03
N TYR A 95 14.05 14.41 2.89
CA TYR A 95 13.69 15.72 2.36
C TYR A 95 12.22 15.90 1.97
N TRP A 96 11.48 14.82 1.73
CA TRP A 96 10.04 14.89 1.45
C TRP A 96 9.22 15.60 2.53
N PHE A 97 9.61 15.47 3.81
CA PHE A 97 8.97 16.18 4.93
C PHE A 97 8.93 17.70 4.74
N GLU A 98 9.92 18.28 4.04
CA GLU A 98 10.01 19.72 3.77
C GLU A 98 8.77 20.25 3.04
N LYS A 99 8.26 19.50 2.06
CA LYS A 99 7.14 19.92 1.23
C LYS A 99 5.80 19.41 1.73
N MET A 100 5.77 18.32 2.51
CA MET A 100 4.53 17.76 3.05
C MET A 100 3.90 18.66 4.12
N LEU A 101 4.70 19.39 4.90
CA LEU A 101 4.17 20.31 5.90
C LEU A 101 4.04 21.74 5.36
N PRO A 102 3.03 22.51 5.81
CA PRO A 102 2.94 23.92 5.46
C PRO A 102 4.18 24.69 5.94
N GLN A 103 4.75 25.51 5.06
CA GLN A 103 5.91 26.34 5.35
C GLN A 103 5.68 27.21 6.59
N GLY A 104 6.63 27.20 7.52
CA GLY A 104 6.51 27.87 8.82
C GLY A 104 5.84 27.05 9.93
N SER A 105 5.35 25.83 9.66
CA SER A 105 4.88 24.92 10.73
C SER A 105 6.03 24.26 11.50
N THR A 106 7.26 24.43 11.02
CA THR A 106 8.50 23.85 11.56
C THR A 106 9.52 24.96 11.77
N ASP A 107 10.01 25.12 13.00
CA ASP A 107 10.94 26.19 13.37
C ASP A 107 12.40 25.84 13.05
N ASN A 108 12.77 24.57 13.25
CA ASN A 108 14.10 24.05 12.94
C ASN A 108 13.98 22.78 12.08
N SER A 109 14.79 22.69 11.03
CA SER A 109 14.78 21.50 10.18
C SER A 109 16.15 21.11 9.66
N PHE A 110 16.30 19.82 9.40
CA PHE A 110 17.38 19.23 8.63
C PHE A 110 16.80 18.18 7.70
N TYR A 111 17.14 18.28 6.42
CA TYR A 111 16.61 17.43 5.37
C TYR A 111 17.77 16.86 4.54
N THR A 112 17.75 15.55 4.33
CA THR A 112 18.71 14.84 3.48
C THR A 112 17.99 14.23 2.27
N GLU A 113 18.65 14.26 1.11
CA GLU A 113 18.21 13.55 -0.12
C GLU A 113 18.69 12.09 -0.15
N GLU A 114 19.65 11.76 0.71
CA GLU A 114 20.20 10.41 0.86
C GLU A 114 19.40 9.60 1.89
N GLU A 115 19.41 8.27 1.75
CA GLU A 115 18.56 7.28 2.46
C GLU A 115 19.37 6.18 3.18
N ASP A 116 20.71 6.25 3.11
CA ASP A 116 21.60 5.21 3.64
C ASP A 116 21.98 5.41 5.12
N ASN A 117 22.92 4.56 5.60
CA ASN A 117 23.38 4.64 6.98
C ASN A 117 24.12 5.94 7.34
N LEU A 118 24.76 6.60 6.38
CA LEU A 118 25.45 7.88 6.60
C LEU A 118 24.42 9.00 6.70
N ALA A 119 23.38 8.96 5.87
CA ALA A 119 22.25 9.88 5.93
C ALA A 119 21.59 9.85 7.31
N ASP A 120 21.29 8.66 7.83
CA ASP A 120 20.72 8.51 9.18
C ASP A 120 21.61 9.08 10.28
N GLN A 121 22.94 8.89 10.17
CA GLN A 121 23.87 9.47 11.13
C GLN A 121 23.87 11.00 11.06
N GLN A 122 23.75 11.60 9.88
CA GLN A 122 23.62 13.04 9.70
C GLN A 122 22.29 13.55 10.29
N VAL A 123 21.19 12.86 10.03
CA VAL A 123 19.87 13.16 10.57
C VAL A 123 19.89 13.18 12.09
N VAL A 124 20.47 12.16 12.73
CA VAL A 124 20.59 12.11 14.19
C VAL A 124 21.51 13.21 14.71
N ASN A 125 22.68 13.42 14.08
CA ASN A 125 23.63 14.46 14.49
C ASN A 125 23.02 15.87 14.42
N ALA A 126 22.24 16.17 13.39
CA ALA A 126 21.55 17.44 13.23
C ALA A 126 20.46 17.65 14.29
N ALA A 127 19.83 16.57 14.78
CA ALA A 127 18.81 16.64 15.82
C ALA A 127 19.38 16.79 17.24
N LEU A 128 20.65 16.41 17.50
CA LEU A 128 21.25 16.43 18.84
C LEU A 128 21.11 17.78 19.57
N PRO A 129 21.34 18.95 18.94
CA PRO A 129 21.17 20.24 19.61
C PRO A 129 19.71 20.49 20.07
N TRP A 130 18.73 19.94 19.36
CA TRP A 130 17.31 20.13 19.67
C TRP A 130 16.82 19.21 20.78
N LEU A 131 17.47 18.06 21.00
CA LEU A 131 17.14 17.16 22.12
C LEU A 131 17.33 17.82 23.49
N MET A 132 18.25 18.79 23.57
CA MET A 132 18.58 19.52 24.80
C MET A 132 17.94 20.91 24.87
N ASP A 133 17.17 21.30 23.85
CA ASP A 133 16.49 22.59 23.81
C ASP A 133 15.09 22.46 24.40
N ASP A 134 14.93 22.89 25.66
CA ASP A 134 13.63 22.91 26.37
C ASP A 134 12.56 23.77 25.66
N GLN A 135 12.91 24.56 24.63
CA GLN A 135 11.94 25.29 23.80
C GLN A 135 11.27 24.39 22.75
N ILE A 136 11.89 23.29 22.33
CA ILE A 136 11.35 22.39 21.32
C ILE A 136 10.34 21.44 21.97
N SER A 137 9.06 21.62 21.65
CA SER A 137 7.96 20.85 22.23
C SER A 137 7.58 19.63 21.40
N LEU A 138 7.81 19.67 20.09
CA LEU A 138 7.56 18.56 19.17
C LEU A 138 8.75 18.38 18.22
N LEU A 139 9.38 17.22 18.27
CA LEU A 139 10.49 16.84 17.42
C LEU A 139 10.18 15.50 16.73
N LEU A 140 10.38 15.43 15.42
CA LEU A 140 10.39 14.19 14.64
C LEU A 140 11.81 13.91 14.14
N ILE A 141 12.27 12.68 14.33
CA ILE A 141 13.52 12.15 13.77
C ILE A 141 13.16 10.95 12.90
N HIS A 142 13.56 10.97 11.63
CA HIS A 142 13.38 9.89 10.66
C HIS A 142 14.66 9.06 10.53
N ILE A 143 14.54 7.74 10.50
CA ILE A 143 15.65 6.79 10.28
C ILE A 143 15.25 5.88 9.13
N ASP A 144 15.97 5.97 8.02
CA ASP A 144 15.57 5.45 6.70
C ASP A 144 16.24 4.12 6.35
N GLN A 145 17.45 3.86 6.87
CA GLN A 145 18.33 2.80 6.35
C GLN A 145 17.74 1.37 6.35
N VAL A 146 16.68 1.12 7.12
CA VAL A 146 15.97 -0.17 7.13
C VAL A 146 15.13 -0.33 5.86
N ASP A 147 14.39 0.71 5.44
CA ASP A 147 13.67 0.70 4.16
C ASP A 147 14.63 0.63 2.98
N TYR A 148 15.72 1.41 3.02
CA TYR A 148 16.80 1.33 2.03
C TYR A 148 17.35 -0.10 1.89
N ALA A 149 17.70 -0.76 2.99
CA ALA A 149 18.17 -2.14 2.95
C ALA A 149 17.10 -3.11 2.42
N GLY A 150 15.84 -2.79 2.71
CA GLY A 150 14.66 -3.44 2.16
C GLY A 150 14.63 -3.45 0.63
N HIS A 151 14.75 -2.28 0.01
CA HIS A 151 14.69 -2.11 -1.46
C HIS A 151 15.97 -2.54 -2.18
N HIS A 152 17.12 -2.22 -1.60
CA HIS A 152 18.40 -2.25 -2.33
C HIS A 152 19.34 -3.37 -1.88
N GLU A 153 19.10 -3.98 -0.71
CA GLU A 153 20.05 -4.90 -0.10
C GLU A 153 19.47 -6.30 0.20
N GLY A 154 18.36 -6.64 -0.46
CA GLY A 154 17.79 -7.99 -0.50
C GLY A 154 16.66 -8.26 0.49
N GLY A 155 16.12 -7.21 1.12
CA GLY A 155 14.95 -7.32 1.98
C GLY A 155 15.20 -8.03 3.31
N PRO A 156 14.14 -8.29 4.08
CA PRO A 156 14.19 -9.00 5.36
C PRO A 156 14.82 -10.40 5.35
N ARG A 157 15.04 -11.02 4.18
CA ARG A 157 15.79 -12.29 4.07
C ARG A 157 17.30 -12.12 4.05
N SER A 158 17.78 -10.90 3.85
CA SER A 158 19.20 -10.58 3.75
C SER A 158 19.79 -10.24 5.11
N ILE A 159 21.04 -10.62 5.34
CA ILE A 159 21.81 -10.18 6.51
C ILE A 159 21.93 -8.65 6.58
N ASN A 160 21.88 -7.97 5.43
CA ASN A 160 21.98 -6.51 5.36
C ASN A 160 20.80 -5.80 6.03
N TRP A 161 19.60 -6.39 5.97
CA TRP A 161 18.42 -5.90 6.71
C TRP A 161 18.65 -5.97 8.23
N GLU A 162 19.17 -7.10 8.71
CA GLU A 162 19.48 -7.25 10.14
C GLU A 162 20.55 -6.25 10.58
N GLU A 163 21.59 -6.04 9.76
CA GLU A 163 22.63 -5.05 10.05
C GLU A 163 22.11 -3.61 10.01
N ALA A 164 21.17 -3.29 9.11
CA ALA A 164 20.48 -2.00 9.09
C ALA A 164 19.64 -1.78 10.36
N ALA A 165 18.88 -2.79 10.78
CA ALA A 165 18.10 -2.74 12.00
C ALA A 165 18.97 -2.61 13.27
N LYS A 166 20.13 -3.28 13.34
CA LYS A 166 21.12 -3.11 14.43
C LYS A 166 21.69 -1.68 14.49
N ARG A 167 21.96 -1.08 13.33
CA ARG A 167 22.39 0.32 13.26
C ARG A 167 21.27 1.27 13.71
N ALA A 168 20.04 1.05 13.27
CA ALA A 168 18.87 1.79 13.74
C ALA A 168 18.67 1.67 15.27
N ASP A 169 18.82 0.46 15.84
CA ASP A 169 18.77 0.24 17.30
C ASP A 169 19.85 1.06 18.05
N THR A 170 21.06 1.10 17.48
CA THR A 170 22.17 1.90 18.03
C THR A 170 21.83 3.40 18.00
N LEU A 171 21.25 3.89 16.91
CA LEU A 171 20.81 5.28 16.79
C LEU A 171 19.68 5.61 17.76
N ILE A 172 18.66 4.76 17.88
CA ILE A 172 17.58 4.91 18.87
C ILE A 172 18.17 5.02 20.28
N ASN A 173 19.07 4.12 20.65
CA ASN A 173 19.73 4.16 21.95
C ASN A 173 20.52 5.47 22.15
N SER A 174 21.24 5.92 21.11
CA SER A 174 21.99 7.17 21.16
C SER A 174 21.07 8.37 21.42
N ILE A 175 19.91 8.45 20.76
CA ILE A 175 18.93 9.52 20.93
C ILE A 175 18.32 9.46 22.33
N VAL A 176 17.77 8.30 22.71
CA VAL A 176 17.04 8.16 23.99
C VAL A 176 17.96 8.34 25.19
N SER A 177 19.25 7.99 25.09
CA SER A 177 20.23 8.18 26.15
C SER A 177 20.54 9.65 26.46
N GLN A 178 20.23 10.57 25.54
CA GLN A 178 20.40 12.01 25.74
C GLN A 178 19.21 12.65 26.47
N LEU A 179 18.09 11.95 26.62
CA LEU A 179 16.86 12.52 27.13
C LEU A 179 16.64 12.24 28.62
N ASP A 180 16.18 13.26 29.36
CA ASP A 180 15.54 13.05 30.65
C ASP A 180 14.09 12.60 30.43
N LEU A 181 13.88 11.28 30.47
CA LEU A 181 12.56 10.66 30.30
C LEU A 181 11.56 11.01 31.43
N ASN A 182 11.97 11.70 32.50
CA ASN A 182 11.03 12.26 33.47
C ASN A 182 10.40 13.57 32.98
N LYS A 183 10.95 14.19 31.94
CA LYS A 183 10.46 15.42 31.32
C LYS A 183 9.95 15.21 29.90
N ALA A 184 10.59 14.29 29.17
CA ALA A 184 10.25 13.99 27.78
C ALA A 184 9.39 12.73 27.65
N THR A 185 8.60 12.69 26.57
CA THR A 185 7.90 11.50 26.10
C THR A 185 8.37 11.19 24.68
N VAL A 186 8.68 9.92 24.42
CA VAL A 186 9.17 9.41 23.13
C VAL A 186 8.19 8.39 22.58
N ILE A 187 7.79 8.58 21.33
CA ILE A 187 7.05 7.61 20.52
C ILE A 187 8.03 7.02 19.53
N ILE A 188 8.13 5.69 19.46
CA ILE A 188 8.93 4.96 18.48
C ILE A 188 7.97 4.11 17.65
N VAL A 189 7.95 4.34 16.34
CA VAL A 189 7.01 3.73 15.40
C VAL A 189 7.68 3.44 14.07
N SER A 190 7.02 2.60 13.26
CA SER A 190 7.23 2.49 11.82
C SER A 190 5.99 2.97 11.07
N ASP A 191 6.13 3.30 9.81
CA ASP A 191 5.07 3.66 8.86
C ASP A 191 4.57 2.48 8.01
N HIS A 192 5.41 1.48 7.78
CA HIS A 192 5.05 0.19 7.18
C HIS A 192 6.07 -0.90 7.54
N GLY A 193 5.96 -2.05 6.88
CA GLY A 193 7.00 -3.08 6.83
C GLY A 193 7.44 -3.36 5.38
N GLN A 194 8.21 -4.42 5.18
CA GLN A 194 8.53 -4.95 3.84
C GLN A 194 8.25 -6.46 3.72
N ILE A 195 7.90 -6.91 2.51
CA ILE A 195 7.83 -8.35 2.20
C ILE A 195 9.24 -8.96 2.24
N ASP A 196 9.32 -10.28 2.47
CA ASP A 196 10.59 -11.00 2.66
C ASP A 196 11.63 -10.82 1.53
N SER A 197 11.17 -10.54 0.31
CA SER A 197 12.05 -10.26 -0.84
C SER A 197 12.53 -8.82 -0.97
N GLY A 198 12.02 -7.92 -0.13
CA GLY A 198 12.06 -6.48 -0.36
C GLY A 198 10.82 -5.99 -1.11
N GLY A 199 10.36 -4.78 -0.77
CA GLY A 199 9.22 -4.07 -1.33
C GLY A 199 8.01 -3.92 -0.38
N HIS A 200 7.22 -2.88 -0.62
CA HIS A 200 6.02 -2.49 0.14
C HIS A 200 5.04 -1.69 -0.73
N GLY A 201 3.92 -1.23 -0.17
CA GLY A 201 2.83 -0.55 -0.89
C GLY A 201 1.55 -1.38 -0.99
N GLY A 202 1.63 -2.67 -0.67
CA GLY A 202 0.56 -3.65 -0.78
C GLY A 202 -0.28 -3.89 0.48
N GLN A 203 -1.04 -5.00 0.43
CA GLN A 203 -1.99 -5.43 1.46
C GLN A 203 -1.51 -6.60 2.33
N GLU A 204 -0.25 -7.01 2.22
CA GLU A 204 0.31 -8.07 3.05
C GLU A 204 0.29 -7.66 4.53
N THR A 205 -0.13 -8.57 5.42
CA THR A 205 -0.15 -8.27 6.85
C THR A 205 1.21 -7.79 7.36
N ILE A 206 2.31 -8.38 6.87
CA ILE A 206 3.66 -8.04 7.32
C ILE A 206 4.10 -6.63 6.95
N VAL A 207 3.50 -6.02 5.92
CA VAL A 207 3.78 -4.61 5.54
C VAL A 207 2.81 -3.62 6.18
N LEU A 208 1.80 -4.12 6.91
CA LEU A 208 0.75 -3.35 7.57
C LEU A 208 0.76 -3.51 9.11
N THR A 209 1.86 -4.04 9.65
CA THR A 209 1.98 -4.38 11.05
C THR A 209 3.31 -3.84 11.57
N GLU A 210 3.23 -2.76 12.34
CA GLU A 210 4.36 -1.93 12.74
C GLU A 210 4.62 -2.02 14.26
N PRO A 211 5.89 -1.92 14.70
CA PRO A 211 6.20 -1.83 16.12
C PRO A 211 5.70 -0.50 16.68
N PHE A 212 5.22 -0.53 17.92
CA PHE A 212 4.86 0.67 18.66
C PHE A 212 5.41 0.64 20.08
N LEU A 213 6.13 1.69 20.45
CA LEU A 213 6.53 1.98 21.82
C LEU A 213 6.24 3.44 22.16
N LEU A 214 5.77 3.67 23.38
CA LEU A 214 5.56 4.98 23.99
C LEU A 214 6.23 4.94 25.36
N VAL A 215 7.17 5.85 25.62
CA VAL A 215 7.99 5.83 26.85
C VAL A 215 8.26 7.23 27.36
N GLY A 216 8.40 7.37 28.67
CA GLY A 216 8.80 8.61 29.33
C GLY A 216 7.71 9.20 30.22
N ASN A 217 7.71 10.52 30.34
CA ASN A 217 6.89 11.21 31.32
C ASN A 217 5.40 10.95 31.11
N SER A 218 4.67 10.76 32.21
CA SER A 218 3.22 10.52 32.21
C SER A 218 2.80 9.27 31.42
N ILE A 219 3.68 8.31 31.15
CA ILE A 219 3.34 7.04 30.50
C ILE A 219 3.22 5.93 31.54
N THR A 220 2.22 5.07 31.36
CA THR A 220 2.02 3.85 32.16
C THR A 220 2.69 2.68 31.43
N PRO A 221 3.80 2.12 31.94
CA PRO A 221 4.46 1.00 31.28
C PRO A 221 3.59 -0.25 31.26
N GLY A 222 3.67 -1.01 30.17
CA GLY A 222 2.92 -2.25 30.03
C GLY A 222 2.81 -2.72 28.58
N GLN A 223 2.43 -3.99 28.44
CA GLN A 223 1.97 -4.51 27.15
C GLN A 223 0.50 -4.16 26.97
N TYR A 224 0.16 -3.60 25.82
CA TYR A 224 -1.20 -3.21 25.49
C TYR A 224 -1.72 -3.96 24.27
N PRO A 225 -3.05 -4.03 24.08
CA PRO A 225 -3.64 -4.49 22.83
C PRO A 225 -3.21 -3.62 21.66
N ASP A 226 -3.37 -4.19 20.46
CA ASP A 226 -3.06 -3.53 19.20
C ASP A 226 -3.74 -2.16 19.05
N ILE A 227 -3.02 -1.24 18.43
CA ILE A 227 -3.47 0.12 18.13
C ILE A 227 -3.59 0.31 16.61
N GLN A 228 -4.20 1.40 16.19
CA GLN A 228 -4.21 1.80 14.78
C GLN A 228 -3.25 2.97 14.56
N MET A 229 -2.64 3.08 13.38
CA MET A 229 -1.73 4.19 13.07
C MET A 229 -2.36 5.57 13.25
N VAL A 230 -3.65 5.69 12.94
CA VAL A 230 -4.44 6.91 13.19
C VAL A 230 -4.55 7.30 14.66
N ASP A 231 -4.22 6.40 15.61
CA ASP A 231 -4.24 6.70 17.04
C ASP A 231 -3.05 7.59 17.48
N ILE A 232 -2.01 7.74 16.64
CA ILE A 232 -0.78 8.45 17.00
C ILE A 232 -0.99 9.97 17.10
N ALA A 233 -1.53 10.61 16.07
CA ALA A 233 -1.80 12.04 16.05
C ALA A 233 -2.68 12.55 17.22
N PRO A 234 -3.83 11.93 17.56
CA PRO A 234 -4.64 12.35 18.70
C PRO A 234 -3.94 12.06 20.04
N THR A 235 -3.09 11.03 20.11
CA THR A 235 -2.28 10.75 21.32
C THR A 235 -1.26 11.85 21.57
N ILE A 236 -0.56 12.31 20.53
CA ILE A 236 0.36 13.45 20.62
C ILE A 236 -0.40 14.72 21.00
N SER A 237 -1.60 14.91 20.44
CA SER A 237 -2.46 16.05 20.77
C SER A 237 -2.80 16.09 22.27
N VAL A 238 -3.10 14.94 22.88
CA VAL A 238 -3.34 14.86 24.33
C VAL A 238 -2.07 15.16 25.14
N LEU A 239 -0.91 14.61 24.74
CA LEU A 239 0.35 14.81 25.46
C LEU A 239 0.80 16.28 25.47
N LEU A 240 0.57 17.00 24.37
CA LEU A 240 0.99 18.39 24.21
C LEU A 240 -0.14 19.42 24.45
N GLY A 241 -1.37 18.96 24.69
CA GLY A 241 -2.53 19.85 24.86
C GLY A 241 -2.97 20.55 23.57
N LEU A 242 -2.76 19.91 22.42
CA LEU A 242 -3.16 20.41 21.10
C LEU A 242 -4.65 20.15 20.83
N ASN A 243 -5.18 20.84 19.82
CA ASN A 243 -6.43 20.40 19.19
C ASN A 243 -6.21 19.05 18.50
N ILE A 244 -7.18 18.14 18.64
CA ILE A 244 -7.22 16.91 17.86
C ILE A 244 -7.40 17.29 16.38
N PRO A 245 -6.57 16.80 15.44
CA PRO A 245 -6.71 17.12 14.03
C PRO A 245 -8.13 16.90 13.51
N ALA A 246 -8.62 17.81 12.67
CA ALA A 246 -10.01 17.82 12.24
C ALA A 246 -10.44 16.53 11.50
N THR A 247 -9.53 15.93 10.73
CA THR A 247 -9.77 14.69 9.96
C THR A 247 -9.36 13.41 10.69
N ASN A 248 -8.98 13.51 11.97
CA ASN A 248 -8.57 12.35 12.76
C ASN A 248 -9.66 11.26 12.81
N GLN A 249 -9.28 10.03 12.50
CA GLN A 249 -10.10 8.81 12.56
C GLN A 249 -9.73 7.89 13.72
N GLY A 250 -8.66 8.20 14.46
CA GLY A 250 -8.18 7.40 15.58
C GLY A 250 -8.70 7.87 16.94
N ARG A 251 -8.29 7.14 17.98
CA ARG A 251 -8.55 7.48 19.38
C ARG A 251 -7.22 7.82 20.08
N PRO A 252 -7.21 8.78 21.03
CA PRO A 252 -6.06 8.94 21.90
C PRO A 252 -5.87 7.70 22.79
N LEU A 253 -4.63 7.28 22.99
CA LEU A 253 -4.24 6.11 23.78
C LEU A 253 -4.27 6.40 25.30
N LEU A 254 -5.43 6.82 25.80
CA LEU A 254 -5.62 7.30 27.17
C LEU A 254 -5.33 6.24 28.25
N ASN A 255 -5.39 4.95 27.91
CA ASN A 255 -5.01 3.85 28.81
C ASN A 255 -3.49 3.71 28.99
N MET A 256 -2.69 4.35 28.14
CA MET A 256 -1.23 4.38 28.21
C MET A 256 -0.70 5.68 28.83
N ILE A 257 -1.56 6.67 29.04
CA ILE A 257 -1.20 8.00 29.57
C ILE A 257 -1.77 8.16 30.98
N THR A 258 -0.93 8.60 31.91
CA THR A 258 -1.33 9.02 33.26
C THR A 258 -2.02 10.38 33.19
N LEU A 259 -3.35 10.38 33.06
CA LEU A 259 -4.16 11.58 32.96
C LEU A 259 -5.23 11.61 34.07
N GLY A 260 -5.38 12.77 34.72
CA GLY A 260 -6.42 12.96 35.75
C GLY A 260 -7.84 12.91 35.16
N LYS A 261 -8.82 12.43 35.94
CA LYS A 261 -10.21 12.22 35.50
C LYS A 261 -10.85 13.42 34.81
N ASP A 262 -10.60 14.63 35.32
CA ASP A 262 -11.15 15.86 34.74
C ASP A 262 -10.60 16.12 33.33
N LYS A 263 -9.28 15.99 33.15
CA LYS A 263 -8.63 16.12 31.84
C LYS A 263 -9.07 15.02 30.87
N THR A 264 -9.19 13.78 31.33
CA THR A 264 -9.73 12.67 30.53
C THR A 264 -11.15 12.98 30.04
N SER A 265 -11.97 13.61 30.89
CA SER A 265 -13.34 13.99 30.52
C SER A 265 -13.36 15.10 29.47
N LEU A 266 -12.47 16.10 29.57
CA LEU A 266 -12.30 17.14 28.55
C LEU A 266 -11.84 16.56 27.21
N VAL A 267 -10.88 15.63 27.22
CA VAL A 267 -10.43 14.96 25.99
C VAL A 267 -11.58 14.20 25.33
N ASN A 268 -12.39 13.47 26.10
CA ASN A 268 -13.53 12.75 25.55
C ASN A 268 -14.59 13.68 24.93
N ILE A 269 -14.84 14.85 25.54
CA ILE A 269 -15.74 15.87 24.98
C ILE A 269 -15.17 16.42 23.66
N ALA A 270 -13.88 16.78 23.64
CA ALA A 270 -13.21 17.30 22.45
C ALA A 270 -13.22 16.26 21.31
N LEU A 271 -12.92 15.00 21.62
CA LEU A 271 -12.96 13.89 20.68
C LEU A 271 -14.38 13.67 20.13
N SER A 272 -15.41 13.71 20.98
CA SER A 272 -16.80 13.58 20.53
C SER A 272 -17.16 14.67 19.54
N ASN A 273 -16.89 15.94 19.88
CA ASN A 273 -17.16 17.07 19.00
C ASN A 273 -16.42 16.97 17.66
N GLN A 274 -15.16 16.52 17.68
CA GLN A 274 -14.37 16.31 16.47
C GLN A 274 -14.93 15.17 15.60
N GLN A 275 -15.29 14.03 16.20
CA GLN A 275 -15.85 12.90 15.47
C GLN A 275 -17.24 13.22 14.88
N ASP A 276 -18.07 13.98 15.59
CA ASP A 276 -19.38 14.42 15.09
C ASP A 276 -19.23 15.35 13.87
N GLN A 277 -18.27 16.28 13.92
CA GLN A 277 -17.96 17.17 12.79
C GLN A 277 -17.41 16.38 11.59
N LEU A 278 -16.48 15.45 11.82
CA LEU A 278 -15.94 14.59 10.78
C LEU A 278 -17.05 13.79 10.09
N LEU A 279 -17.93 13.14 10.86
CA LEU A 279 -19.02 12.36 10.33
C LEU A 279 -19.92 13.21 9.44
N LYS A 280 -20.34 14.37 9.94
CA LYS A 280 -21.22 15.28 9.21
C LYS A 280 -20.60 15.74 7.88
N ILE A 281 -19.36 16.23 7.92
CA ILE A 281 -18.65 16.70 6.72
C ILE A 281 -18.49 15.57 5.70
N TYR A 282 -18.10 14.38 6.16
CA TYR A 282 -17.92 13.23 5.29
C TYR A 282 -19.24 12.83 4.60
N LEU A 283 -20.33 12.72 5.36
CA LEU A 283 -21.63 12.35 4.82
C LEU A 283 -22.18 13.38 3.83
N ASP A 284 -22.05 14.67 4.15
CA ASP A 284 -22.41 15.77 3.26
C ASP A 284 -21.60 15.68 1.95
N ALA A 285 -20.29 15.46 2.04
CA ALA A 285 -19.40 15.34 0.88
C ALA A 285 -19.77 14.15 -0.04
N ILE A 286 -20.23 13.03 0.53
CA ILE A 286 -20.60 11.85 -0.25
C ILE A 286 -22.10 11.79 -0.61
N GLY A 287 -22.89 12.80 -0.22
CA GLY A 287 -24.32 12.89 -0.47
C GLY A 287 -25.14 11.81 0.24
N GLN A 288 -24.70 11.39 1.43
CA GLN A 288 -25.39 10.42 2.27
C GLN A 288 -26.03 11.10 3.49
N LYS A 289 -27.06 10.47 4.06
CA LYS A 289 -27.76 11.01 5.23
C LYS A 289 -27.13 10.53 6.53
N GLU A 290 -27.22 11.36 7.56
CA GLU A 290 -26.75 11.06 8.91
C GLU A 290 -27.48 9.85 9.51
N LYS A 291 -26.68 8.84 9.86
CA LYS A 291 -27.10 7.68 10.64
C LYS A 291 -25.91 7.22 11.47
N LEU A 292 -25.83 7.69 12.73
CA LEU A 292 -24.86 7.18 13.68
C LEU A 292 -25.19 5.71 13.98
N LEU A 293 -24.20 4.85 13.83
CA LEU A 293 -24.27 3.43 14.14
C LEU A 293 -23.65 3.17 15.51
N ASP A 294 -24.04 2.05 16.12
CA ASP A 294 -23.47 1.63 17.40
C ASP A 294 -21.97 1.31 17.26
N GLY A 295 -21.23 1.59 18.34
CA GLY A 295 -19.82 1.31 18.49
C GLY A 295 -19.43 1.15 19.96
N GLN A 296 -18.26 0.56 20.22
CA GLN A 296 -17.73 0.43 21.59
C GLN A 296 -17.41 1.79 22.22
N ASN A 297 -17.10 2.78 21.39
CA ASN A 297 -16.85 4.17 21.74
C ASN A 297 -17.22 5.08 20.56
N ILE A 298 -17.17 6.40 20.77
CA ILE A 298 -17.55 7.39 19.76
C ILE A 298 -16.75 7.27 18.46
N VAL A 299 -15.45 7.00 18.53
CA VAL A 299 -14.60 6.81 17.34
C VAL A 299 -15.11 5.61 16.54
N SER A 300 -15.26 4.44 17.16
CA SER A 300 -15.76 3.24 16.47
C SER A 300 -17.18 3.43 15.90
N ALA A 301 -18.07 4.14 16.61
CA ALA A 301 -19.41 4.47 16.13
C ALA A 301 -19.36 5.35 14.87
N THR A 302 -18.54 6.39 14.89
CA THR A 302 -18.33 7.29 13.75
C THR A 302 -17.70 6.56 12.56
N GLN A 303 -16.62 5.81 12.77
CA GLN A 303 -15.96 5.07 11.69
C GLN A 303 -16.87 3.99 11.08
N ASN A 304 -17.65 3.26 11.89
CA ASN A 304 -18.67 2.33 11.39
C ASN A 304 -19.71 3.04 10.51
N SER A 305 -20.13 4.24 10.90
CA SER A 305 -21.10 5.05 10.16
C SER A 305 -20.54 5.52 8.81
N ILE A 306 -19.29 6.01 8.79
CA ILE A 306 -18.54 6.37 7.58
C ILE A 306 -18.44 5.18 6.62
N LEU A 307 -18.00 4.02 7.14
CA LEU A 307 -17.85 2.80 6.35
C LEU A 307 -19.18 2.33 5.75
N SER A 308 -20.26 2.37 6.53
CA SER A 308 -21.60 1.97 6.08
C SER A 308 -22.15 2.89 4.99
N ALA A 309 -22.01 4.21 5.16
CA ALA A 309 -22.43 5.20 4.17
C ALA A 309 -21.63 5.07 2.87
N ARG A 310 -20.30 4.88 2.99
CA ARG A 310 -19.41 4.60 1.86
C ARG A 310 -19.85 3.35 1.10
N ASN A 311 -20.05 2.24 1.80
CA ASN A 311 -20.45 0.96 1.20
C ASN A 311 -21.81 1.04 0.52
N THR A 312 -22.75 1.82 1.07
CA THR A 312 -24.07 2.06 0.47
C THR A 312 -23.93 2.74 -0.89
N ARG A 313 -23.16 3.83 -0.97
CA ARG A 313 -22.89 4.53 -2.24
C ARG A 313 -22.16 3.62 -3.23
N LEU A 314 -21.05 2.99 -2.81
CA LEU A 314 -20.27 2.09 -3.66
C LEU A 314 -21.10 0.94 -4.20
N THR A 315 -22.00 0.34 -3.41
CA THR A 315 -22.88 -0.74 -3.86
C THR A 315 -23.78 -0.29 -5.01
N SER A 316 -24.39 0.90 -4.90
CA SER A 316 -25.21 1.47 -5.98
C SER A 316 -24.41 1.70 -7.27
N GLU A 317 -23.18 2.22 -7.15
CA GLU A 317 -22.30 2.44 -8.29
C GLU A 317 -21.82 1.11 -8.93
N ARG A 318 -21.44 0.13 -8.10
CA ARG A 318 -20.98 -1.21 -8.52
C ARG A 318 -22.08 -1.98 -9.26
N LEU A 319 -23.35 -1.88 -8.85
CA LEU A 319 -24.47 -2.52 -9.55
C LEU A 319 -24.61 -2.01 -11.00
N LYS A 320 -24.50 -0.70 -11.21
CA LYS A 320 -24.56 -0.11 -12.56
C LYS A 320 -23.40 -0.59 -13.43
N ARG A 321 -22.18 -0.60 -12.87
CA ARG A 321 -20.99 -1.12 -13.58
C ARG A 321 -21.07 -2.62 -13.85
N GLY A 322 -21.64 -3.39 -12.94
CA GLY A 322 -21.89 -4.83 -13.10
C GLY A 322 -22.76 -5.14 -14.32
N LEU A 323 -23.84 -4.38 -14.54
CA LEU A 323 -24.68 -4.54 -15.73
C LEU A 323 -23.90 -4.27 -17.02
N ILE A 324 -23.08 -3.23 -17.06
CA ILE A 324 -22.21 -2.91 -18.20
C ILE A 324 -21.21 -4.04 -18.43
N ALA A 325 -20.55 -4.53 -17.38
CA ALA A 325 -19.59 -5.62 -17.46
C ALA A 325 -20.22 -6.90 -18.01
N ILE A 326 -21.43 -7.26 -17.58
CA ILE A 326 -22.17 -8.43 -18.08
C ILE A 326 -22.46 -8.30 -19.58
N ILE A 327 -22.89 -7.11 -20.05
CA ILE A 327 -23.16 -6.87 -21.47
C ILE A 327 -21.87 -7.04 -22.29
N LEU A 328 -20.76 -6.43 -21.84
CA LEU A 328 -19.47 -6.53 -22.53
C LEU A 328 -18.93 -7.97 -22.56
N LEU A 329 -19.04 -8.70 -21.45
CA LEU A 329 -18.68 -10.11 -21.38
C LEU A 329 -19.55 -10.96 -22.31
N GLY A 330 -20.86 -10.71 -22.35
CA GLY A 330 -21.81 -11.38 -23.23
C GLY A 330 -21.50 -11.14 -24.71
N MET A 331 -21.15 -9.91 -25.09
CA MET A 331 -20.71 -9.57 -26.45
C MET A 331 -19.42 -10.31 -26.83
N CYS A 332 -18.42 -10.33 -25.95
CA CYS A 332 -17.17 -11.05 -26.21
C CYS A 332 -17.40 -12.56 -26.36
N LEU A 333 -18.22 -13.14 -25.48
CA LEU A 333 -18.58 -14.56 -25.53
C LEU A 333 -19.34 -14.90 -26.81
N PHE A 334 -20.28 -14.04 -27.23
CA PHE A 334 -21.00 -14.20 -28.49
C PHE A 334 -20.06 -14.23 -29.70
N LEU A 335 -19.06 -13.34 -29.76
CA LEU A 335 -18.06 -13.31 -30.83
C LEU A 335 -17.24 -14.61 -30.90
N VAL A 336 -16.91 -15.20 -29.75
CA VAL A 336 -16.18 -16.48 -29.69
C VAL A 336 -17.07 -17.65 -30.17
N ILE A 337 -18.36 -17.63 -29.87
CA ILE A 337 -19.28 -18.77 -30.11
C ILE A 337 -19.89 -18.77 -31.51
N GLN A 338 -20.32 -17.61 -32.06
CA GLN A 338 -21.24 -17.51 -33.20
C GLN A 338 -20.79 -18.28 -34.46
N ARG A 339 -19.49 -18.54 -34.64
CA ARG A 339 -18.92 -19.14 -35.86
C ARG A 339 -18.10 -20.40 -35.61
N GLN A 340 -18.27 -21.05 -34.46
CA GLN A 340 -17.42 -22.16 -34.04
C GLN A 340 -18.22 -23.40 -33.63
N THR A 341 -17.64 -24.58 -33.83
CA THR A 341 -18.24 -25.83 -33.32
C THR A 341 -18.07 -25.91 -31.81
N ARG A 342 -19.00 -26.59 -31.11
CA ARG A 342 -18.93 -26.81 -29.66
C ARG A 342 -17.57 -27.34 -29.22
N LYS A 343 -17.02 -28.32 -29.95
CA LYS A 343 -15.68 -28.87 -29.70
C LYS A 343 -14.61 -27.77 -29.73
N THR A 344 -14.60 -26.95 -30.77
CA THR A 344 -13.59 -25.89 -30.94
C THR A 344 -13.69 -24.83 -29.84
N ILE A 345 -14.90 -24.42 -29.46
CA ILE A 345 -15.15 -23.47 -28.37
C ILE A 345 -14.55 -23.99 -27.06
N VAL A 346 -14.86 -25.25 -26.72
CA VAL A 346 -14.32 -25.89 -25.50
C VAL A 346 -12.79 -25.88 -25.51
N PHE A 347 -12.16 -26.19 -26.66
CA PHE A 347 -10.71 -26.13 -26.76
C PHE A 347 -10.15 -24.71 -26.61
N TYR A 348 -10.75 -23.69 -27.21
CA TYR A 348 -10.27 -22.31 -27.04
C TYR A 348 -10.31 -21.86 -25.57
N LEU A 349 -11.42 -22.14 -24.88
CA LEU A 349 -11.57 -21.81 -23.46
C LEU A 349 -10.59 -22.61 -22.59
N LEU A 350 -10.42 -23.90 -22.86
CA LEU A 350 -9.48 -24.75 -22.14
C LEU A 350 -8.04 -24.26 -22.32
N ILE A 351 -7.63 -23.87 -23.52
CA ILE A 351 -6.29 -23.31 -23.75
C ILE A 351 -6.11 -21.97 -23.01
N GLY A 352 -7.13 -21.12 -22.97
CA GLY A 352 -7.11 -19.90 -22.16
C GLY A 352 -6.88 -20.17 -20.68
N ILE A 353 -7.55 -21.19 -20.13
CA ILE A 353 -7.35 -21.64 -18.74
C ILE A 353 -5.94 -22.20 -18.54
N ILE A 354 -5.44 -23.03 -19.45
CA ILE A 354 -4.09 -23.59 -19.37
C ILE A 354 -3.03 -22.49 -19.44
N TYR A 355 -3.22 -21.48 -20.31
CA TYR A 355 -2.35 -20.30 -20.35
C TYR A 355 -2.27 -19.63 -18.98
N SER A 356 -3.43 -19.33 -18.39
CA SER A 356 -3.49 -18.70 -17.06
C SER A 356 -2.81 -19.57 -16.00
N LEU A 357 -2.96 -20.89 -16.07
CA LEU A 357 -2.26 -21.80 -15.16
C LEU A 357 -0.75 -21.71 -15.33
N ILE A 358 -0.21 -21.78 -16.56
CA ILE A 358 1.23 -21.71 -16.82
C ILE A 358 1.81 -20.38 -16.32
N PHE A 359 1.14 -19.26 -16.63
CA PHE A 359 1.57 -17.95 -16.15
C PHE A 359 1.64 -17.89 -14.62
N ASN A 360 0.57 -18.32 -13.94
CA ASN A 360 0.50 -18.24 -12.48
C ASN A 360 1.40 -19.26 -11.77
N VAL A 361 1.67 -20.42 -12.38
CA VAL A 361 2.69 -21.36 -11.88
C VAL A 361 4.06 -20.70 -11.89
N ARG A 362 4.44 -20.01 -12.98
CA ARG A 362 5.71 -19.28 -13.03
C ARG A 362 5.74 -18.13 -12.00
N TYR A 363 4.72 -17.27 -12.04
CA TYR A 363 4.63 -16.07 -11.22
C TYR A 363 4.61 -16.37 -9.72
N ALA A 364 3.63 -17.18 -9.27
CA ALA A 364 3.33 -17.33 -7.85
C ALA A 364 4.03 -18.55 -7.21
N LEU A 365 4.30 -19.62 -7.97
CA LEU A 365 4.87 -20.85 -7.39
C LEU A 365 6.39 -20.94 -7.59
N LEU A 366 6.89 -20.67 -8.80
CA LEU A 366 8.32 -20.75 -9.08
C LEU A 366 9.06 -19.52 -8.57
N ASP A 367 8.56 -18.33 -8.90
CA ASP A 367 9.22 -17.08 -8.55
C ASP A 367 8.71 -16.47 -7.23
N GLN A 368 7.62 -17.03 -6.67
CA GLN A 368 7.07 -16.67 -5.36
C GLN A 368 6.67 -15.18 -5.24
N HIS A 369 6.24 -14.57 -6.35
CA HIS A 369 5.81 -13.18 -6.35
C HIS A 369 4.39 -13.05 -5.78
N PRO A 370 4.14 -12.08 -4.88
CA PRO A 370 2.79 -11.79 -4.42
C PRO A 370 1.98 -11.06 -5.50
N TYR A 371 0.65 -11.15 -5.42
CA TYR A 371 -0.25 -10.32 -6.23
C TYR A 371 -0.54 -9.03 -5.49
N SER A 372 0.44 -8.13 -5.51
CA SER A 372 0.45 -6.96 -4.64
C SER A 372 1.38 -5.87 -5.17
N LEU A 373 1.09 -4.63 -4.80
CA LEU A 373 1.98 -3.49 -5.08
C LEU A 373 3.33 -3.60 -4.37
N SER A 374 3.43 -4.41 -3.30
CA SER A 374 4.69 -4.74 -2.64
C SER A 374 5.70 -5.43 -3.56
N TRP A 375 5.26 -5.98 -4.70
CA TRP A 375 6.16 -6.50 -5.73
C TRP A 375 6.07 -5.67 -7.00
N VAL A 376 6.64 -4.48 -6.95
CA VAL A 376 6.89 -3.63 -8.12
C VAL A 376 8.37 -3.24 -8.08
N PRO A 377 9.29 -4.08 -8.60
CA PRO A 377 10.74 -3.80 -8.56
C PRO A 377 11.15 -2.58 -9.41
N GLY A 378 10.21 -2.04 -10.18
CA GLY A 378 10.39 -0.94 -11.11
C GLY A 378 9.41 -1.07 -12.29
N GLN A 379 9.03 0.06 -12.88
CA GLN A 379 8.05 0.08 -13.98
C GLN A 379 8.53 -0.75 -15.18
N LYS A 380 9.82 -0.68 -15.51
CA LYS A 380 10.38 -1.36 -16.70
C LYS A 380 10.52 -2.86 -16.44
N GLU A 381 11.04 -3.21 -15.27
CA GLU A 381 11.33 -4.55 -14.80
C GLU A 381 10.05 -5.38 -14.77
N LEU A 382 8.98 -4.83 -14.18
CA LEU A 382 7.67 -5.47 -14.11
C LEU A 382 7.08 -5.72 -15.51
N VAL A 383 7.12 -4.70 -16.38
CA VAL A 383 6.60 -4.82 -17.75
C VAL A 383 7.37 -5.88 -18.55
N ILE A 384 8.70 -5.89 -18.46
CA ILE A 384 9.55 -6.88 -19.13
C ILE A 384 9.24 -8.29 -18.61
N TYR A 385 9.18 -8.47 -17.29
CA TYR A 385 8.89 -9.77 -16.68
C TYR A 385 7.54 -10.33 -17.14
N ILE A 386 6.48 -9.53 -17.08
CA ILE A 386 5.14 -9.94 -17.51
C ILE A 386 5.15 -10.26 -19.00
N ALA A 387 5.77 -9.42 -19.83
CA ALA A 387 5.83 -9.64 -21.27
C ALA A 387 6.55 -10.93 -21.64
N VAL A 388 7.71 -11.23 -21.04
CA VAL A 388 8.45 -12.46 -21.30
C VAL A 388 7.66 -13.70 -20.85
N THR A 389 7.13 -13.67 -19.63
CA THR A 389 6.36 -14.78 -19.06
C THR A 389 5.11 -15.07 -19.89
N THR A 390 4.36 -14.03 -20.27
CA THR A 390 3.21 -14.13 -21.16
C THR A 390 3.58 -14.66 -22.54
N THR A 391 4.68 -14.18 -23.13
CA THR A 391 5.15 -14.63 -24.44
C THR A 391 5.39 -16.14 -24.44
N ILE A 392 6.17 -16.62 -23.46
CA ILE A 392 6.52 -18.04 -23.36
C ILE A 392 5.27 -18.90 -23.13
N ALA A 393 4.45 -18.52 -22.14
CA ALA A 393 3.23 -19.25 -21.82
C ALA A 393 2.26 -19.32 -23.03
N TYR A 394 2.09 -18.19 -23.73
CA TYR A 394 1.20 -18.12 -24.88
C TYR A 394 1.72 -18.91 -26.09
N LEU A 395 3.03 -18.88 -26.35
CA LEU A 395 3.66 -19.70 -27.41
C LEU A 395 3.47 -21.20 -27.16
N MET A 396 3.65 -21.65 -25.92
CA MET A 396 3.41 -23.05 -25.53
C MET A 396 1.95 -23.45 -25.79
N CYS A 397 1.01 -22.63 -25.36
CA CYS A 397 -0.42 -22.83 -25.57
C CYS A 397 -0.82 -22.83 -27.05
N TRP A 398 -0.26 -21.91 -27.85
CA TRP A 398 -0.47 -21.86 -29.29
C TRP A 398 0.06 -23.14 -29.97
N LEU A 399 1.29 -23.56 -29.69
CA LEU A 399 1.85 -24.80 -30.26
C LEU A 399 0.99 -26.02 -29.90
N MET A 400 0.63 -26.17 -28.62
CA MET A 400 -0.20 -27.26 -28.13
C MET A 400 -1.56 -27.29 -28.84
N PHE A 401 -2.22 -26.14 -28.98
CA PHE A 401 -3.49 -26.04 -29.70
C PHE A 401 -3.34 -26.45 -31.17
N ASN A 402 -2.33 -25.91 -31.87
CA ASN A 402 -2.17 -26.15 -33.30
C ASN A 402 -1.82 -27.62 -33.61
N LEU A 403 -1.00 -28.26 -32.77
CA LEU A 403 -0.66 -29.68 -32.88
C LEU A 403 -1.89 -30.57 -32.62
N PHE A 404 -2.64 -30.30 -31.54
CA PHE A 404 -3.80 -31.11 -31.17
C PHE A 404 -4.95 -30.98 -32.18
N MET A 405 -5.23 -29.76 -32.63
CA MET A 405 -6.29 -29.48 -33.60
C MET A 405 -5.84 -29.67 -35.06
N LYS A 406 -4.57 -30.06 -35.28
CA LYS A 406 -3.92 -30.26 -36.58
C LYS A 406 -4.09 -29.07 -37.52
N THR A 407 -4.13 -27.86 -36.97
CA THR A 407 -4.44 -26.62 -37.71
C THR A 407 -3.41 -26.31 -38.78
N PHE A 408 -2.13 -26.67 -38.56
CA PHE A 408 -1.06 -26.52 -39.55
C PHE A 408 -1.33 -27.34 -40.82
N THR A 409 -2.13 -28.41 -40.76
CA THR A 409 -2.46 -29.19 -41.97
C THR A 409 -3.68 -28.65 -42.73
N LYS A 410 -4.38 -27.64 -42.18
CA LYS A 410 -5.57 -27.03 -42.79
C LYS A 410 -5.20 -25.98 -43.84
N LYS A 411 -6.18 -25.38 -44.51
CA LYS A 411 -5.93 -24.27 -45.44
C LYS A 411 -5.28 -23.08 -44.70
N PRO A 412 -4.34 -22.34 -45.32
CA PRO A 412 -3.61 -21.27 -44.63
C PRO A 412 -4.51 -20.20 -44.00
N ILE A 413 -5.59 -19.80 -44.70
CA ILE A 413 -6.58 -18.87 -44.16
C ILE A 413 -7.32 -19.41 -42.93
N GLU A 414 -7.55 -20.72 -42.87
CA GLU A 414 -8.20 -21.36 -41.73
C GLU A 414 -7.26 -21.45 -40.53
N ALA A 415 -5.98 -21.76 -40.75
CA ALA A 415 -4.95 -21.79 -39.70
C ALA A 415 -4.76 -20.40 -39.05
N ALA A 416 -4.67 -19.35 -39.87
CA ALA A 416 -4.61 -17.97 -39.39
C ALA A 416 -5.89 -17.60 -38.59
N ARG A 417 -7.07 -17.90 -39.14
CA ARG A 417 -8.34 -17.64 -38.47
C ARG A 417 -8.45 -18.33 -37.12
N GLN A 418 -8.06 -19.60 -37.01
CA GLN A 418 -8.10 -20.33 -35.74
C GLN A 418 -7.12 -19.75 -34.71
N THR A 419 -5.96 -19.24 -35.15
CA THR A 419 -5.02 -18.52 -34.28
C THR A 419 -5.63 -17.22 -33.75
N ILE A 420 -6.33 -16.46 -34.59
CA ILE A 420 -7.04 -15.22 -34.15
C ILE A 420 -8.10 -15.55 -33.11
N PHE A 421 -8.94 -16.57 -33.33
CA PHE A 421 -9.97 -16.96 -32.35
C PHE A 421 -9.38 -17.51 -31.06
N LEU A 422 -8.26 -18.23 -31.13
CA LEU A 422 -7.51 -18.64 -29.96
C LEU A 422 -7.04 -17.42 -29.17
N THR A 423 -6.41 -16.44 -29.85
CA THR A 423 -5.96 -15.18 -29.26
C THR A 423 -7.08 -14.45 -28.52
N ILE A 424 -8.21 -14.22 -29.19
CA ILE A 424 -9.38 -13.53 -28.62
C ILE A 424 -9.91 -14.29 -27.40
N SER A 425 -9.96 -15.62 -27.47
CA SER A 425 -10.47 -16.45 -26.39
C SER A 425 -9.53 -16.49 -25.18
N THR A 426 -8.21 -16.50 -25.41
CA THR A 426 -7.23 -16.37 -24.33
C THR A 426 -7.34 -15.00 -23.67
N ILE A 427 -7.40 -13.91 -24.46
CA ILE A 427 -7.62 -12.54 -23.92
C ILE A 427 -8.90 -12.48 -23.11
N PHE A 428 -10.00 -13.09 -23.58
CA PHE A 428 -11.27 -13.11 -22.85
C PHE A 428 -11.12 -13.74 -21.44
N ILE A 429 -10.40 -14.85 -21.32
CA ILE A 429 -10.14 -15.50 -20.02
C ILE A 429 -9.20 -14.64 -19.15
N VAL A 430 -8.14 -14.10 -19.74
CA VAL A 430 -7.13 -13.30 -19.03
C VAL A 430 -7.70 -11.97 -18.56
N ALA A 431 -8.67 -11.40 -19.27
CA ALA A 431 -9.30 -10.12 -18.93
C ALA A 431 -10.31 -10.21 -17.78
N ILE A 432 -10.63 -11.39 -17.23
CA ILE A 432 -11.60 -11.53 -16.13
C ILE A 432 -11.28 -10.59 -14.94
N PRO A 433 -10.03 -10.47 -14.45
CA PRO A 433 -9.69 -9.53 -13.37
C PRO A 433 -9.91 -8.07 -13.74
N LEU A 434 -9.76 -7.70 -15.02
CA LEU A 434 -10.04 -6.35 -15.52
C LEU A 434 -11.53 -6.01 -15.38
N TYR A 435 -12.42 -6.93 -15.75
CA TYR A 435 -13.87 -6.73 -15.56
C TYR A 435 -14.24 -6.65 -14.09
N LEU A 436 -13.63 -7.50 -13.25
CA LEU A 436 -13.86 -7.46 -11.80
C LEU A 436 -13.43 -6.12 -11.21
N SER A 437 -12.23 -5.66 -11.52
CA SER A 437 -11.71 -4.37 -11.07
C SER A 437 -12.53 -3.20 -11.59
N PHE A 438 -12.99 -3.23 -12.84
CA PHE A 438 -13.93 -2.24 -13.37
C PHE A 438 -15.23 -2.20 -12.56
N VAL A 439 -15.79 -3.36 -12.18
CA VAL A 439 -16.98 -3.39 -11.32
C VAL A 439 -16.67 -2.78 -9.96
N ILE A 440 -15.60 -3.22 -9.30
CA ILE A 440 -15.24 -2.83 -7.92
C ILE A 440 -14.84 -1.34 -7.85
N ASN A 441 -13.89 -0.92 -8.68
CA ASN A 441 -13.18 0.36 -8.61
C ASN A 441 -13.69 1.38 -9.64
N GLY A 442 -14.25 0.92 -10.76
CA GLY A 442 -14.61 1.79 -11.87
C GLY A 442 -13.52 1.85 -12.95
N PHE A 443 -13.75 2.70 -13.96
CA PHE A 443 -12.78 2.94 -15.02
C PHE A 443 -11.64 3.86 -14.57
N LEU A 444 -11.96 4.83 -13.71
CA LEU A 444 -11.02 5.71 -13.02
C LEU A 444 -11.28 5.60 -11.51
N VAL A 445 -10.21 5.75 -10.73
CA VAL A 445 -10.32 5.99 -9.29
C VAL A 445 -10.93 7.38 -9.11
N SER A 446 -12.06 7.47 -8.39
CA SER A 446 -12.83 8.71 -8.33
C SER A 446 -12.80 9.40 -6.96
N TRP A 447 -13.30 8.75 -5.91
CA TRP A 447 -13.53 9.40 -4.61
C TRP A 447 -13.19 8.50 -3.42
N THR A 448 -12.79 7.25 -3.67
CA THR A 448 -12.24 6.31 -2.69
C THR A 448 -10.97 5.74 -3.28
N LEU A 449 -10.07 5.23 -2.44
CA LEU A 449 -8.98 4.41 -2.94
C LEU A 449 -9.52 3.15 -3.64
N PRO A 450 -8.78 2.65 -4.65
CA PRO A 450 -9.12 1.38 -5.25
C PRO A 450 -8.86 0.25 -4.27
N ASP A 451 -9.61 -0.84 -4.43
CA ASP A 451 -9.23 -2.12 -3.85
C ASP A 451 -7.90 -2.57 -4.50
N MET A 452 -6.82 -2.52 -3.71
CA MET A 452 -5.45 -2.66 -4.21
C MET A 452 -5.20 -4.01 -4.90
N LEU A 453 -5.77 -5.10 -4.37
CA LEU A 453 -5.64 -6.42 -4.98
C LEU A 453 -6.30 -6.50 -6.35
N SER A 454 -7.58 -6.09 -6.45
CA SER A 454 -8.28 -6.12 -7.75
C SER A 454 -7.68 -5.13 -8.74
N MET A 455 -7.16 -3.98 -8.29
CA MET A 455 -6.42 -3.05 -9.13
C MET A 455 -5.14 -3.70 -9.67
N TYR A 456 -4.32 -4.30 -8.81
CA TYR A 456 -3.07 -4.95 -9.20
C TYR A 456 -3.31 -6.11 -10.19
N LEU A 457 -4.28 -6.98 -9.89
CA LEU A 457 -4.64 -8.09 -10.78
C LEU A 457 -5.13 -7.60 -12.15
N ALA A 458 -5.92 -6.51 -12.19
CA ALA A 458 -6.35 -5.90 -13.44
C ALA A 458 -5.20 -5.27 -14.23
N PHE A 459 -4.26 -4.62 -13.54
CA PHE A 459 -3.07 -4.06 -14.16
C PHE A 459 -2.20 -5.15 -14.81
N VAL A 460 -1.90 -6.21 -14.06
CA VAL A 460 -1.17 -7.38 -14.59
C VAL A 460 -1.93 -8.02 -15.75
N ALA A 461 -3.24 -8.23 -15.63
CA ALA A 461 -4.07 -8.77 -16.71
C ALA A 461 -4.06 -7.89 -17.96
N LEU A 462 -4.07 -6.56 -17.81
CA LEU A 462 -4.03 -5.61 -18.93
C LEU A 462 -2.72 -5.72 -19.71
N LEU A 463 -1.59 -5.80 -18.99
CA LEU A 463 -0.27 -6.01 -19.60
C LEU A 463 -0.21 -7.35 -20.35
N GLN A 464 -0.73 -8.43 -19.76
CA GLN A 464 -0.82 -9.73 -20.43
C GLN A 464 -1.68 -9.65 -21.69
N CYS A 465 -2.87 -9.03 -21.63
CA CYS A 465 -3.77 -8.86 -22.77
C CYS A 465 -3.10 -8.11 -23.93
N MET A 466 -2.35 -7.04 -23.63
CA MET A 466 -1.59 -6.28 -24.63
C MET A 466 -0.55 -7.16 -25.33
N VAL A 467 0.22 -7.93 -24.56
CA VAL A 467 1.27 -8.81 -25.09
C VAL A 467 0.67 -9.96 -25.92
N ILE A 468 -0.40 -10.60 -25.43
CA ILE A 468 -1.13 -11.65 -26.16
C ILE A 468 -1.69 -11.11 -27.48
N ALA A 469 -2.23 -9.89 -27.50
CA ALA A 469 -2.76 -9.28 -28.71
C ALA A 469 -1.67 -9.09 -29.77
N ILE A 470 -0.53 -8.52 -29.39
CA ILE A 470 0.61 -8.29 -30.29
C ILE A 470 1.14 -9.62 -30.85
N ILE A 471 1.42 -10.58 -29.98
CA ILE A 471 1.98 -11.88 -30.37
C ILE A 471 0.97 -12.71 -31.15
N GLY A 472 -0.31 -12.67 -30.77
CA GLY A 472 -1.38 -13.38 -31.46
C GLY A 472 -1.54 -12.95 -32.91
N ILE A 473 -1.43 -11.64 -33.20
CA ILE A 473 -1.41 -11.11 -34.58
C ILE A 473 -0.20 -11.66 -35.34
N PHE A 474 0.99 -11.63 -34.73
CA PHE A 474 2.20 -12.17 -35.34
C PHE A 474 2.09 -13.68 -35.64
N LEU A 475 1.61 -14.47 -34.67
CA LEU A 475 1.43 -15.91 -34.82
C LEU A 475 0.35 -16.26 -35.83
N ALA A 476 -0.71 -15.46 -35.96
CA ALA A 476 -1.71 -15.63 -37.01
C ALA A 476 -1.08 -15.47 -38.40
N GLY A 477 -0.17 -14.50 -38.56
CA GLY A 477 0.64 -14.35 -39.77
C GLY A 477 1.56 -15.54 -40.01
N LEU A 478 2.23 -16.02 -38.96
CA LEU A 478 3.16 -17.17 -39.03
C LEU A 478 2.46 -18.50 -39.34
N SER A 479 1.20 -18.67 -38.92
CA SER A 479 0.38 -19.85 -39.22
C SER A 479 0.17 -20.06 -40.72
N VAL A 480 0.21 -19.01 -41.55
CA VAL A 480 0.01 -19.08 -43.00
C VAL A 480 1.14 -19.84 -43.71
N PRO A 481 2.41 -19.41 -43.64
CA PRO A 481 3.52 -20.13 -44.28
C PRO A 481 3.74 -21.51 -43.67
N ILE A 482 3.59 -21.68 -42.34
CA ILE A 482 3.71 -23.01 -41.71
C ILE A 482 2.68 -23.98 -42.31
N SER A 483 1.43 -23.52 -42.46
CA SER A 483 0.37 -24.33 -43.04
C SER A 483 0.61 -24.68 -44.50
N PHE A 484 1.08 -23.71 -45.28
CA PHE A 484 1.43 -23.92 -46.68
C PHE A 484 2.51 -25.01 -46.84
N VAL A 485 3.56 -24.95 -46.04
CA VAL A 485 4.65 -25.94 -46.06
C VAL A 485 4.16 -27.30 -45.58
N ALA A 486 3.44 -27.37 -44.46
CA ALA A 486 2.96 -28.63 -43.88
C ALA A 486 2.04 -29.38 -44.85
N ARG A 487 1.15 -28.69 -45.59
CA ARG A 487 0.29 -29.32 -46.61
C ARG A 487 1.06 -29.93 -47.77
N ARG A 488 2.20 -29.34 -48.16
CA ARG A 488 3.07 -29.86 -49.22
C ARG A 488 3.71 -31.19 -48.82
N PHE A 489 4.05 -31.35 -47.54
CA PHE A 489 4.60 -32.60 -47.01
C PHE A 489 3.55 -33.68 -46.75
N THR A 490 2.29 -33.32 -46.50
CA THR A 490 1.21 -34.29 -46.23
C THR A 490 0.45 -34.75 -47.48
N GLY A 491 0.85 -34.31 -48.68
CA GLY A 491 0.26 -34.75 -49.95
C GLY A 491 -1.16 -34.22 -50.21
N VAL A 492 -1.62 -33.23 -49.45
CA VAL A 492 -2.95 -32.62 -49.62
C VAL A 492 -2.86 -31.57 -50.74
N THR A 493 -3.33 -31.91 -51.94
CA THR A 493 -3.37 -31.02 -53.13
C THR A 493 -3.99 -29.65 -52.80
N ILE A 494 -3.38 -28.61 -53.38
CA ILE A 494 -3.55 -27.18 -53.05
C ILE A 494 -4.99 -26.72 -53.13
#